data_AF-A0A9Q7ZYS7-F1
#
_entry.id   AF-A0A9Q7ZYS7-F1
#
_cell.length_a   1.000
_cell.length_b   1.000
_cell.length_c   1.000
_cell.angle_alpha   90.00
_cell.angle_beta   90.00
_cell.angle_gamma   90.00
#
_symmetry.space_group_name_H-M   'P 1'
#
loop_
_entity.id
_entity.type
_entity.pdbx_description
1 polymer ?
#
loop_
_entity_poly.entity_id
_entity_poly.type
_entity_poly.pdbx_seq_one_letter_code
_entity_poly.pdbx_strand_id
1 'polypeptide(L)' 'MSDGFEENAEFFTLTYEAEKSVSHNLAFVRIAPLLWLRAGARGERIEKIPTKGWEVTDAYGLLLGKVRISRSFLPKLTR' A
#
# COMPACT_ATOMS: atom_id res chain seq x y z
N MET A 1 -4.19 -10.03 36.18
CA MET A 1 -3.36 -10.27 34.97
C MET A 1 -4.20 -9.84 33.79
N SER A 2 -3.99 -8.61 33.31
CA SER A 2 -4.64 -8.09 32.11
C SER A 2 -3.87 -8.65 30.92
N ASP A 3 -4.43 -9.65 30.26
CA ASP A 3 -3.95 -10.13 28.97
C ASP A 3 -3.97 -8.91 28.02
N GLY A 4 -2.80 -8.34 27.76
CA GLY A 4 -2.68 -7.18 26.90
C GLY A 4 -3.14 -7.60 25.51
N PHE A 5 -4.07 -6.86 24.92
CA PHE A 5 -4.47 -7.09 23.54
C PHE A 5 -3.22 -7.05 22.64
N GLU A 6 -3.13 -7.95 21.67
CA GLU A 6 -2.14 -7.88 20.59
C GLU A 6 -2.46 -6.68 19.69
N GLU A 7 -2.18 -5.49 20.20
CA GLU A 7 -2.39 -4.23 19.51
C GLU A 7 -1.13 -3.92 18.71
N ASN A 8 -1.24 -3.98 17.38
CA ASN A 8 -0.16 -3.61 16.48
C ASN A 8 0.12 -2.11 16.56
N ALA A 9 1.11 -1.71 17.35
CA ALA A 9 1.59 -0.33 17.42
C ALA A 9 2.79 -0.13 16.47
N GLU A 10 2.52 0.29 15.23
CA GLU A 10 3.57 0.74 14.30
C GLU A 10 3.72 2.26 14.35
N PHE A 11 4.96 2.71 14.60
CA PHE A 11 5.31 4.14 14.61
C PHE A 11 5.82 4.58 13.25
N PHE A 12 5.23 5.65 12.70
CA PHE A 12 5.64 6.21 11.42
C PHE A 12 6.22 7.61 11.58
N THR A 13 7.35 7.86 10.94
CA THR A 13 7.91 9.21 10.82
C THR A 13 7.27 9.92 9.63
N LEU A 14 6.43 10.91 9.91
CA LEU A 14 5.85 11.78 8.90
C LEU A 14 6.91 12.75 8.37
N THR A 15 7.09 12.75 7.05
CA THR A 15 7.99 13.65 6.33
C THR A 15 7.18 14.43 5.31
N TYR A 16 7.53 15.71 5.11
CA TYR A 16 6.90 16.51 4.08
C TYR A 16 7.56 16.18 2.74
N GLU A 17 6.84 15.48 1.88
CA GLU A 17 7.32 15.07 0.57
C GLU A 17 6.78 16.00 -0.53
N ALA A 18 7.57 16.20 -1.58
CA ALA A 18 7.16 17.02 -2.72
C ALA A 18 6.04 16.31 -3.50
N GLU A 19 4.96 17.02 -3.83
CA GLU A 19 3.79 16.48 -4.55
C GLU A 19 4.19 15.77 -5.85
N LYS A 20 5.18 16.30 -6.58
CA LYS A 20 5.69 15.70 -7.82
C LYS A 20 6.38 14.35 -7.58
N SER A 21 7.10 14.19 -6.48
CA SER A 21 7.77 12.94 -6.10
C SER A 21 6.76 11.87 -5.70
N VAL A 22 5.68 12.28 -5.03
CA VAL A 22 4.55 11.39 -4.71
C VAL A 22 3.80 11.00 -5.98
N SER A 23 3.51 11.96 -6.86
CA SER A 23 2.77 11.73 -8.11
C SER A 23 3.50 10.80 -9.09
N HIS A 24 4.83 10.88 -9.16
CA HIS A 24 5.65 9.97 -9.97
C HIS A 24 5.98 8.65 -9.23
N ASN A 25 5.38 8.40 -8.07
CA ASN A 25 5.61 7.24 -7.22
C ASN A 25 7.05 7.10 -6.69
N LEU A 26 7.92 8.10 -6.88
CA LEU A 26 9.29 8.09 -6.36
C LEU A 26 9.32 8.09 -4.83
N ALA A 27 8.34 8.73 -4.20
CA ALA A 27 8.14 8.74 -2.74
C ALA A 27 7.08 7.73 -2.27
N PHE A 28 6.74 6.72 -3.08
CA PHE A 28 5.67 5.75 -2.75
C PHE A 28 5.90 5.08 -1.38
N VAL A 29 7.14 4.70 -1.09
CA VAL A 29 7.52 4.06 0.19
C VAL A 29 7.12 4.90 1.41
N ARG A 30 7.17 6.24 1.29
CA ARG A 30 6.82 7.17 2.38
C ARG A 30 5.32 7.29 2.60
N ILE A 31 4.51 7.15 1.53
CA ILE A 31 3.05 7.23 1.61
C ILE A 31 2.38 5.85 1.76
N ALA A 32 3.12 4.76 1.55
CA ALA A 32 2.62 3.40 1.68
C ALA A 32 1.93 3.12 3.03
N PRO A 33 2.46 3.57 4.19
CA PRO A 33 1.77 3.40 5.47
C PRO A 33 0.41 4.11 5.52
N LEU A 34 0.29 5.29 4.90
CA LEU A 34 -0.97 6.04 4.87
C LEU A 34 -2.04 5.33 4.02
N LEU A 35 -1.62 4.72 2.90
CA LEU A 35 -2.52 3.94 2.05
C LEU A 35 -2.99 2.66 2.76
N TRP A 36 -2.08 2.00 3.49
CA TRP A 36 -2.40 0.83 4.30
C TRP A 36 -3.33 1.16 5.46
N LEU A 37 -3.09 2.25 6.19
CA LEU A 37 -3.98 2.74 7.24
C LEU A 37 -5.38 3.05 6.68
N ARG A 38 -5.47 3.68 5.50
CA ARG A 38 -6.75 3.94 4.82
C ARG A 38 -7.49 2.66 4.44
N ALA A 39 -6.77 1.59 4.13
CA ALA A 39 -7.33 0.27 3.84
C ALA A 39 -7.76 -0.52 5.10
N GLY A 40 -7.58 0.05 6.29
CA GLY A 40 -7.93 -0.56 7.57
C GLY A 40 -6.78 -1.29 8.25
N ALA A 41 -5.53 -1.10 7.79
CA ALA A 41 -4.32 -1.60 8.44
C ALA A 41 -4.32 -3.13 8.69
N ARG A 42 -4.88 -3.90 7.76
CA ARG A 42 -4.93 -5.36 7.84
C ARG A 42 -3.98 -6.00 6.85
N GLY A 43 -3.26 -7.03 7.29
CA GLY A 43 -2.37 -7.82 6.44
C GLY A 43 -1.10 -7.09 6.00
N GLU A 44 -0.45 -7.61 4.96
CA GLU A 44 0.83 -7.12 4.45
C GLU A 44 0.73 -5.72 3.84
N ARG A 45 1.78 -4.91 4.07
CA ARG A 45 1.97 -3.59 3.48
C ARG A 45 2.86 -3.68 2.25
N ILE A 46 2.40 -3.11 1.14
CA ILE A 46 3.20 -2.88 -0.07
C ILE A 46 4.20 -1.75 0.21
N GLU A 47 5.44 -2.08 0.55
CA GLU A 47 6.49 -1.10 0.86
C GLU A 47 7.33 -0.70 -0.35
N LYS A 48 7.18 -1.37 -1.50
CA LYS A 48 7.95 -1.11 -2.71
C LYS A 48 7.06 -1.13 -3.93
N ILE A 49 7.48 -0.41 -4.97
CA ILE A 49 6.83 -0.46 -6.27
C ILE A 49 7.09 -1.83 -6.89
N PRO A 50 6.06 -2.65 -7.17
CA PRO A 50 6.23 -3.96 -7.78
C PRO A 50 6.76 -3.81 -9.22
N THR A 51 7.78 -4.59 -9.57
CA THR A 51 8.35 -4.61 -10.94
C THR A 51 7.32 -5.01 -11.99
N LYS A 52 6.25 -5.72 -11.59
CA LYS A 52 5.12 -6.12 -12.46
C LYS A 52 4.14 -4.98 -12.76
N GLY A 53 4.26 -3.82 -12.10
CA GLY A 53 3.36 -2.68 -12.28
C GLY A 53 2.01 -2.80 -11.56
N TRP A 54 1.77 -3.87 -10.81
CA TRP A 54 0.64 -4.00 -9.90
C TRP A 54 0.90 -5.06 -8.83
N GLU A 55 0.27 -4.90 -7.66
CA GLU A 55 0.32 -5.83 -6.54
C GLU A 55 -1.01 -5.74 -5.77
N VAL A 56 -1.50 -6.87 -5.28
CA VAL A 56 -2.76 -6.95 -4.52
C VAL A 56 -2.44 -7.64 -3.20
N THR A 57 -2.73 -6.97 -2.09
CA THR A 57 -2.74 -7.55 -0.75
C THR A 57 -4.18 -7.88 -0.35
N ASP A 58 -4.34 -8.48 0.83
CA ASP A 58 -5.65 -8.83 1.37
C ASP A 58 -6.56 -7.61 1.59
N ALA A 59 -5.98 -6.45 1.93
CA ALA A 59 -6.72 -5.24 2.25
C ALA A 59 -6.77 -4.20 1.12
N TYR A 60 -5.78 -4.16 0.21
CA TYR A 60 -5.74 -3.16 -0.87
C TYR A 60 -4.89 -3.60 -2.06
N GLY A 61 -5.13 -2.99 -3.22
CA GLY A 61 -4.33 -3.22 -4.42
C GLY A 61 -3.66 -1.93 -4.92
N LEU A 62 -2.42 -2.05 -5.34
CA LEU A 62 -1.66 -1.01 -6.02
C LEU A 62 -1.65 -1.30 -7.52
N LEU A 63 -2.06 -0.33 -8.33
CA LEU A 63 -1.98 -0.37 -9.79
C LEU A 63 -1.14 0.81 -10.30
N LEU A 64 0.00 0.50 -10.90
CA LEU A 64 0.95 1.45 -11.44
C LEU A 64 1.03 1.25 -12.96
N GLY A 65 0.17 1.94 -13.70
CA GLY A 65 0.27 2.00 -15.16
C GLY A 65 -1.05 2.22 -15.89
N LYS A 66 -0.94 2.44 -17.21
CA LYS A 66 -2.08 2.58 -18.12
C LYS A 66 -2.80 1.23 -18.33
N VAL A 67 -4.07 1.34 -18.74
CA VAL A 67 -5.12 0.33 -19.02
C VAL A 67 -4.67 -1.07 -19.50
N ARG A 68 -3.48 -1.28 -20.07
CA ARG A 68 -3.02 -2.59 -20.55
C ARG A 68 -2.72 -3.58 -19.42
N ILE A 69 -2.28 -3.09 -18.26
CA ILE A 69 -1.88 -3.92 -17.11
C ILE A 69 -3.09 -4.25 -16.19
N SER A 70 -4.20 -3.53 -16.33
CA SER A 70 -5.40 -3.75 -15.51
C SER A 70 -6.09 -5.08 -15.81
N ARG A 71 -5.95 -5.64 -17.02
CA ARG A 71 -6.53 -6.94 -17.39
C ARG A 71 -6.01 -8.10 -16.55
N SER A 72 -4.74 -8.07 -16.12
CA SER A 72 -4.18 -9.08 -15.22
C SER A 72 -4.50 -8.83 -13.74
N PHE A 73 -4.93 -7.61 -13.39
CA PHE A 73 -5.29 -7.20 -12.03
C PHE A 73 -6.73 -7.58 -11.67
N LEU A 74 -7.68 -7.38 -12.58
CA LEU A 74 -9.10 -7.68 -12.35
C LEU A 74 -9.39 -9.10 -11.82
N PRO A 75 -8.86 -10.19 -12.40
CA PRO A 75 -9.14 -11.54 -11.90
C PRO A 75 -8.52 -11.85 -10.52
N LYS A 76 -7.68 -10.95 -9.98
CA LYS A 76 -7.13 -11.08 -8.62
C LYS A 76 -7.95 -10.35 -7.56
N LEU A 77 -8.80 -9.40 -7.98
CA LEU A 77 -9.72 -8.69 -7.08
C LEU A 77 -11.01 -9.50 -6.83
N THR A 78 -11.38 -10.37 -7.78
CA THR A 78 -12.56 -11.24 -7.68
C THR A 78 -12.15 -12.57 -7.08
N ARG A 79 -12.44 -12.76 -5.79
CA ARG A 79 -12.44 -14.07 -5.11
C ARG A 79 -13.88 -14.55 -4.97
#